data_AF-A0ABD7DSM0-F1
#
_entry.id   AF-A0ABD7DSM0-F1
#
_cell.length_a   1.000
_cell.length_b   1.000
_cell.length_c   1.000
_cell.angle_alpha   90.00
_cell.angle_beta   90.00
_cell.angle_gamma   90.00
#
_symmetry.space_group_name_H-M   'P 1'
#
loop_
_entity.id
_entity.type
_entity.pdbx_description
1 polymer ?
#
loop_
_entity_poly.entity_id
_entity_poly.type
_entity_poly.pdbx_seq_one_letter_code
_entity_poly.pdbx_strand_id
1 'polypeptide(L)'
;MKNHIKVNGKILQTNKKWSHLKQRQRQHISNWLRREYTQFVKTHYRKPKKYEHDEILHEVMNQIQEREIWIPNGEVKRYYLSKIGKWFRKIESEWESQISNSEKQQVLEEK
;
A
#
# COMPACT_ATOMS: atom_id res chain seq x y z
N MET A 1 2.46 3.99 -32.21
CA MET A 1 1.15 3.46 -31.76
C MET A 1 0.43 4.50 -30.92
N LYS A 2 -0.90 4.60 -31.06
CA LYS A 2 -1.72 5.60 -30.36
C LYS A 2 -2.11 5.07 -28.98
N ASN A 3 -1.58 5.67 -27.92
CA ASN A 3 -1.82 5.24 -26.54
C ASN A 3 -2.91 6.09 -25.86
N HIS A 4 -3.91 6.52 -26.62
CA HIS A 4 -4.96 7.40 -26.13
C HIS A 4 -6.33 6.86 -26.53
N ILE A 5 -7.21 6.65 -25.55
CA ILE A 5 -8.61 6.26 -25.75
C ILE A 5 -9.52 7.40 -25.29
N LYS A 6 -10.64 7.61 -25.97
CA LYS A 6 -11.70 8.52 -25.49
C LYS A 6 -12.68 7.71 -24.65
N VAL A 7 -12.86 8.10 -23.39
CA VAL A 7 -13.85 7.51 -22.48
C VAL A 7 -14.65 8.66 -21.89
N ASN A 8 -15.98 8.64 -22.05
CA ASN A 8 -16.90 9.69 -21.57
C ASN A 8 -16.45 11.13 -21.94
N GLY A 9 -15.98 11.34 -23.17
CA GLY A 9 -15.48 12.63 -23.66
C GLY A 9 -14.08 13.03 -23.18
N LYS A 10 -13.46 12.29 -22.25
CA LYS A 10 -12.10 12.53 -21.75
C LYS A 10 -11.08 11.69 -22.54
N ILE A 11 -9.93 12.27 -22.88
CA ILE A 11 -8.80 11.54 -23.49
C ILE A 11 -7.96 10.90 -22.38
N LEU A 12 -7.94 9.57 -22.32
CA LEU A 12 -7.16 8.79 -21.36
C LEU A 12 -5.93 8.20 -22.03
N GLN A 13 -4.77 8.42 -21.42
CA GLN A 13 -3.52 7.82 -21.85
C GLN A 13 -3.43 6.36 -21.34
N THR A 14 -3.47 5.38 -22.23
CA THR A 14 -3.48 3.94 -21.88
C THR A 14 -2.14 3.43 -21.37
N ASN A 15 -1.03 4.05 -21.80
CA ASN A 15 0.33 3.70 -21.36
C ASN A 15 0.82 4.55 -20.16
N LYS A 16 -0.09 5.06 -19.33
CA LYS A 16 0.25 5.92 -18.21
C LYS A 16 1.13 5.18 -17.20
N LYS A 17 2.31 5.73 -16.89
CA LYS A 17 3.26 5.20 -15.93
C LYS A 17 3.08 5.86 -14.56
N TRP A 18 3.52 5.19 -13.50
CA TRP A 18 3.56 5.75 -12.15
C TRP A 18 4.29 7.10 -12.07
N SER A 19 5.38 7.24 -12.83
CA SER A 19 6.16 8.49 -12.93
C SER A 19 5.34 9.67 -13.49
N HIS A 20 4.33 9.40 -14.32
CA HIS A 20 3.45 10.42 -14.90
C HIS A 20 2.35 10.90 -13.95
N LEU A 21 2.18 10.29 -12.77
CA LEU A 21 1.26 10.79 -11.75
C LEU A 21 1.79 12.07 -11.11
N LYS A 22 0.89 12.96 -10.68
CA LYS A 22 1.28 14.10 -9.84
C LYS A 22 1.83 13.60 -8.51
N GLN A 23 2.76 14.35 -7.89
CA GLN A 23 3.34 13.96 -6.60
C GLN A 23 2.29 13.72 -5.51
N ARG A 24 1.27 14.60 -5.42
CA ARG A 24 0.15 14.44 -4.49
C ARG A 24 -0.64 13.15 -4.74
N GLN A 25 -0.88 12.78 -6.01
CA GLN A 25 -1.56 11.54 -6.36
C GLN A 25 -0.74 10.32 -5.92
N ARG A 26 0.57 10.31 -6.20
CA ARG A 26 1.47 9.23 -5.72
C ARG A 26 1.48 9.11 -4.21
N GLN A 27 1.46 10.23 -3.48
CA GLN A 27 1.40 10.23 -2.02
C GLN A 27 0.09 9.64 -1.51
N HIS A 28 -1.06 10.03 -2.07
CA HIS A 28 -2.35 9.44 -1.70
C HIS A 28 -2.36 7.92 -1.92
N ILE A 29 -1.97 7.46 -3.10
CA ILE A 29 -1.92 6.02 -3.41
C ILE A 29 -0.95 5.29 -2.49
N SER A 30 0.24 5.84 -2.26
CA SER A 30 1.21 5.25 -1.33
C SER A 30 0.67 5.15 0.09
N ASN A 31 -0.08 6.15 0.55
CA ASN A 31 -0.64 6.17 1.90
C ASN A 31 -1.74 5.13 2.05
N TRP A 32 -2.64 4.99 1.07
CA TRP A 32 -3.67 3.95 1.07
C TRP A 32 -3.07 2.55 1.05
N LEU A 33 -2.14 2.27 0.12
CA LEU A 33 -1.47 0.97 0.06
C LEU A 33 -0.78 0.62 1.39
N ARG A 34 -0.09 1.59 2.00
CA ARG A 34 0.57 1.38 3.28
C ARG A 34 -0.45 1.13 4.39
N ARG A 35 -1.54 1.90 4.44
CA ARG A 35 -2.60 1.76 5.45
C ARG A 35 -3.22 0.36 5.37
N GLU A 36 -3.70 -0.05 4.20
CA GLU A 36 -4.35 -1.36 4.01
C GLU A 36 -3.39 -2.51 4.33
N TYR A 37 -2.15 -2.44 3.84
CA TYR A 37 -1.13 -3.44 4.15
C TYR A 37 -0.80 -3.51 5.65
N THR A 38 -0.58 -2.36 6.28
CA THR A 38 -0.25 -2.32 7.72
C THR A 38 -1.42 -2.83 8.55
N GLN A 39 -2.66 -2.47 8.20
CA GLN A 39 -3.85 -2.99 8.86
C GLN A 39 -3.92 -4.51 8.76
N PHE A 40 -3.76 -5.06 7.55
CA PHE A 40 -3.75 -6.50 7.34
C PHE A 40 -2.72 -7.21 8.23
N VAL A 41 -1.46 -6.75 8.19
CA VAL A 41 -0.36 -7.37 8.93
C VAL A 41 -0.58 -7.27 10.44
N LYS A 42 -1.09 -6.14 10.94
CA LYS A 42 -1.40 -5.96 12.37
C LYS A 42 -2.55 -6.85 12.84
N THR A 43 -3.56 -7.05 12.01
CA THR A 43 -4.71 -7.93 12.35
C THR A 43 -4.34 -9.41 12.32
N HIS A 44 -3.52 -9.84 11.36
CA HIS A 44 -3.21 -11.26 11.16
C HIS A 44 -1.87 -11.71 11.74
N TYR A 45 -1.04 -10.76 12.21
CA TYR A 45 0.32 -10.99 12.72
C TYR A 45 1.23 -11.77 11.75
N ARG A 46 1.01 -11.62 10.43
CA ARG A 46 1.79 -12.28 9.38
C ARG A 46 1.79 -11.48 8.07
N LYS A 47 2.64 -11.88 7.13
CA LYS A 47 2.62 -11.35 5.75
C LYS A 47 1.36 -11.85 5.00
N PRO A 48 0.80 -11.04 4.10
CA PRO A 48 -0.25 -11.50 3.20
C PRO A 48 0.25 -12.58 2.23
N LYS A 49 -0.65 -13.47 1.82
CA LYS A 49 -0.50 -14.43 0.73
C LYS A 49 -0.74 -13.73 -0.61
N LYS A 50 -0.47 -14.45 -1.70
CA LYS A 50 -0.59 -13.92 -3.07
C LYS A 50 -1.99 -13.35 -3.37
N TYR A 51 -3.07 -14.07 -3.00
CA TYR A 51 -4.43 -13.60 -3.25
C TYR A 51 -4.82 -12.42 -2.34
N GLU A 52 -4.37 -12.42 -1.08
CA GLU A 52 -4.63 -11.34 -0.12
C GLU A 52 -3.96 -10.02 -0.56
N HIS A 53 -2.82 -10.10 -1.25
CA HIS A 53 -2.23 -8.93 -1.91
C HIS A 53 -3.12 -8.37 -3.02
N ASP A 54 -3.80 -9.22 -3.79
CA ASP A 54 -4.71 -8.79 -4.84
C ASP A 54 -5.98 -8.17 -4.25
N GLU A 55 -6.47 -8.64 -3.10
CA GLU A 55 -7.57 -8.01 -2.34
C GLU A 55 -7.19 -6.61 -1.82
N ILE A 56 -6.02 -6.47 -1.19
CA ILE A 56 -5.50 -5.17 -0.74
C ILE A 56 -5.37 -4.20 -1.93
N LEU A 57 -4.88 -4.70 -3.07
CA LEU A 57 -4.77 -3.89 -4.29
C LEU A 57 -6.14 -3.51 -4.84
N HIS A 58 -7.12 -4.42 -4.82
CA HIS A 58 -8.47 -4.16 -5.29
C HIS A 58 -9.12 -3.00 -4.53
N GLU A 59 -9.02 -3.01 -3.20
CA GLU A 59 -9.56 -1.94 -2.35
C GLU A 59 -8.93 -0.58 -2.68
N VAL A 60 -7.59 -0.54 -2.84
CA VAL A 60 -6.91 0.70 -3.22
C VAL A 60 -7.26 1.14 -4.64
N MET A 61 -7.48 0.20 -5.57
CA MET A 61 -7.91 0.55 -6.93
C MET A 61 -9.29 1.20 -6.94
N ASN A 62 -10.21 0.78 -6.06
CA ASN A 62 -11.52 1.43 -5.90
C ASN A 62 -11.33 2.89 -5.43
N GLN A 63 -10.51 3.13 -4.41
CA GLN A 63 -10.20 4.49 -3.91
C GLN A 63 -9.51 5.38 -4.98
N ILE A 64 -8.69 4.78 -5.86
CA ILE A 64 -8.07 5.47 -7.00
C ILE A 64 -9.13 5.92 -8.02
N GLN A 65 -10.09 5.04 -8.31
CA GLN A 65 -11.18 5.30 -9.27
C GLN A 65 -12.14 6.36 -8.73
N GLU A 66 -12.49 6.33 -7.45
CA GLU A 66 -13.30 7.35 -6.78
C GLU A 66 -12.69 8.76 -6.88
N ARG A 67 -11.35 8.86 -6.92
CA ARG A 67 -10.64 10.13 -7.13
C ARG A 67 -10.41 10.49 -8.59
N GLU A 68 -11.04 9.76 -9.51
CA GLU A 68 -10.89 9.91 -10.97
C GLU A 68 -9.42 9.86 -11.43
N ILE A 69 -8.55 9.11 -10.73
CA ILE A 69 -7.14 8.98 -11.09
C ILE A 69 -6.99 7.80 -12.05
N TRP A 70 -6.80 8.07 -13.34
CA TRP A 70 -6.47 7.02 -14.30
C TRP A 70 -5.01 6.55 -14.14
N ILE A 71 -4.82 5.25 -13.86
CA ILE A 71 -3.54 4.54 -13.88
C ILE A 71 -3.76 3.03 -14.09
N PRO A 72 -2.94 2.34 -14.91
CA PRO A 72 -3.02 0.89 -15.05
C PRO A 72 -2.71 0.15 -13.73
N ASN A 73 -3.51 -0.88 -13.42
CA ASN A 73 -3.34 -1.69 -12.19
C ASN A 73 -1.92 -2.25 -12.04
N GLY A 74 -1.29 -2.66 -13.16
CA GLY A 74 0.06 -3.20 -13.15
C GLY A 74 1.15 -2.20 -12.72
N GLU A 75 0.92 -0.89 -12.87
CA GLU A 75 1.83 0.14 -12.35
C GLU A 75 1.71 0.24 -10.82
N VAL A 76 0.47 0.25 -10.30
CA VAL A 76 0.19 0.28 -8.87
C VAL A 76 0.71 -0.97 -8.18
N LYS A 77 0.46 -2.16 -8.76
CA LYS A 77 0.96 -3.45 -8.26
C LYS A 77 2.49 -3.49 -8.20
N ARG A 78 3.19 -3.05 -9.25
CA ARG A 78 4.66 -2.97 -9.24
C ARG A 78 5.17 -2.04 -8.15
N TYR A 79 4.58 -0.85 -8.00
CA TYR A 79 4.93 0.06 -6.93
C TYR A 79 4.72 -0.60 -5.56
N TYR A 80 3.54 -1.17 -5.32
CA TYR A 80 3.18 -1.85 -4.08
C TYR A 80 4.18 -2.92 -3.67
N LEU A 81 4.46 -3.89 -4.57
CA LEU A 81 5.40 -4.98 -4.31
C LEU A 81 6.82 -4.48 -4.02
N SER A 82 7.23 -3.34 -4.61
CA SER A 82 8.52 -2.72 -4.29
C SER A 82 8.61 -2.16 -2.85
N LYS A 83 7.46 -1.92 -2.19
CA LYS A 83 7.38 -1.27 -0.87
C LYS A 83 7.09 -2.24 0.28
N ILE A 84 6.40 -3.35 0.04
CA ILE A 84 5.95 -4.26 1.11
C ILE A 84 7.10 -4.69 2.03
N GLY A 85 8.29 -4.98 1.50
CA GLY A 85 9.44 -5.40 2.31
C GLY A 85 9.97 -4.31 3.23
N LYS A 86 9.87 -3.04 2.84
CA LYS A 86 10.22 -1.90 3.71
C LYS A 86 9.16 -1.69 4.78
N TRP A 87 7.88 -1.80 4.42
CA TRP A 87 6.79 -1.62 5.37
C TRP A 87 6.75 -2.74 6.41
N PHE A 88 6.98 -3.99 6.00
CA PHE A 88 7.03 -5.12 6.91
C PHE A 88 8.14 -4.97 7.95
N ARG A 89 9.38 -4.68 7.54
CA ARG A 89 10.50 -4.47 8.48
C ARG A 89 10.22 -3.38 9.51
N LYS A 90 9.48 -2.33 9.11
CA LYS A 90 9.08 -1.29 10.06
C LYS A 90 8.08 -1.80 11.09
N ILE A 91 7.11 -2.62 10.68
CA ILE A 91 6.13 -3.23 11.59
C ILE A 91 6.82 -4.22 12.53
N GLU A 92 7.71 -5.05 12.00
CA GLU A 92 8.50 -6.03 12.77
C GLU A 92 9.32 -5.35 13.87
N SER A 93 10.03 -4.27 13.54
CA SER A 93 10.78 -3.47 14.53
C SER A 93 9.87 -2.80 15.57
N GLU A 94 8.66 -2.36 15.19
CA GLU A 94 7.67 -1.82 16.12
C GLU A 94 7.19 -2.91 17.11
N TRP A 95 7.02 -4.16 16.65
CA TRP A 95 6.65 -5.29 17.52
C TRP A 95 7.78 -5.69 18.48
N GLU A 96 9.02 -5.82 17.99
CA GLU A 96 10.18 -6.11 18.83
C GLU A 96 10.35 -5.09 19.96
N SER A 97 10.14 -3.79 19.64
CA SER A 97 10.22 -2.71 20.61
C SER A 97 9.11 -2.80 21.68
N GLN A 98 7.91 -3.22 21.29
CA GLN A 98 6.79 -3.41 22.22
C GLN A 98 7.05 -4.58 23.19
N ILE A 99 7.56 -5.70 22.69
CA ILE A 99 7.93 -6.87 23.51
C ILE A 99 8.99 -6.47 24.54
N SER A 100 10.08 -5.83 24.09
CA SER A 100 11.17 -5.43 25.00
C SER A 100 10.72 -4.45 26.08
N ASN A 101 9.81 -3.53 25.77
CA ASN A 101 9.28 -2.59 26.76
C ASN A 101 8.35 -3.28 27.77
N SER A 102 7.54 -4.24 27.32
CA SER A 102 6.67 -5.03 28.20
C SER A 102 7.47 -5.86 29.22
N GLU A 103 8.54 -6.51 28.76
CA GLU A 103 9.42 -7.32 29.63
C GLU A 103 10.10 -6.47 30.71
N LYS A 104 10.59 -5.26 30.36
CA LYS A 104 11.21 -4.34 31.32
C LYS A 104 10.25 -3.86 32.39
N GLN A 105 8.99 -3.65 32.04
CA GLN A 105 7.96 -3.18 32.98
C GLN A 105 7.62 -4.27 34.01
N GLN A 106 7.49 -5.53 33.58
CA GLN A 106 7.25 -6.67 34.48
C GLN A 106 8.37 -6.86 35.51
N VAL A 107 9.64 -6.77 35.07
CA VAL A 107 10.80 -6.88 35.98
C VAL A 107 10.88 -5.75 37.01
N LEU A 108 10.32 -4.58 36.70
CA LEU A 108 10.30 -3.44 37.62
C LEU A 108 9.19 -3.55 38.68
N GLU A 109 8.05 -4.16 38.33
CA GLU A 109 6.90 -4.36 39.22
C GLU A 109 7.07 -5.54 40.19
N GLU A 110 7.98 -6.46 39.89
CA GLU A 110 8.35 -7.59 40.76
C GLU A 110 9.42 -7.26 41.83
N LYS A 111 9.87 -5.99 41.91
CA LYS A 111 10.85 -5.50 42.91
C LYS A 111 10.22 -4.53 43.90
#